data_AF-A0A3N7IEX1-F1
#
_entry.id   AF-A0A3N7IEX1-F1
#
_cell.length_a   1.000
_cell.length_b   1.000
_cell.length_c   1.000
_cell.angle_alpha   90.00
_cell.angle_beta   90.00
_cell.angle_gamma   90.00
#
_symmetry.space_group_name_H-M   'P 1'
#
loop_
_entity.id
_entity.type
_entity.pdbx_description
1 polymer ?
#
loop_
_entity_poly.entity_id
_entity_poly.type
_entity_poly.pdbx_seq_one_letter_code
_entity_poly.pdbx_strand_id
1 'polypeptide(L)'
;DAYIRLHTLGHAHSVETWHNNTLAGGLYGVSVGNVFCGESMFSREANASKMALIALCRSGTYRLIDCQVYSDHLASLGARMIPRDQYKTLLDPKKKPSGAPKG
;
A
#
# COMPACT_ATOMS: atom_id res chain seq x y z
N ASP A 1 -8.70 17.00 5.89
CA ASP A 1 -10.13 16.85 5.53
C ASP A 1 -10.40 15.89 4.36
N ALA A 2 -9.75 16.04 3.20
CA ALA A 2 -10.03 15.19 2.03
C ALA A 2 -9.85 13.68 2.29
N TYR A 3 -8.70 13.26 2.84
CA TYR A 3 -8.45 11.84 3.17
C TYR A 3 -9.38 11.29 4.26
N ILE A 4 -9.78 12.13 5.22
CA ILE A 4 -10.77 11.75 6.24
C ILE A 4 -12.11 11.47 5.58
N ARG A 5 -12.54 12.34 4.66
CA ARG A 5 -13.77 12.12 3.90
C ARG A 5 -13.69 10.86 3.04
N LEU A 6 -12.56 10.63 2.37
CA LEU A 6 -12.34 9.38 1.63
C LEU A 6 -12.38 8.15 2.54
N HIS A 7 -11.87 8.26 3.77
CA HIS A 7 -11.92 7.20 4.76
C HIS A 7 -13.36 6.91 5.19
N THR A 8 -14.14 7.95 5.50
CA THR A 8 -15.58 7.82 5.82
C THR A 8 -16.38 7.21 4.67
N LEU A 9 -15.98 7.47 3.42
CA LEU A 9 -16.58 6.87 2.22
C LEU A 9 -16.06 5.46 1.89
N GLY A 10 -15.12 4.91 2.68
CA GLY A 10 -14.54 3.58 2.47
C GLY A 10 -13.52 3.50 1.33
N HIS A 11 -12.97 4.62 0.89
CA HIS A 11 -11.94 4.70 -0.16
C HIS A 11 -10.53 4.84 0.40
N ALA A 12 -10.36 5.48 1.56
CA ALA A 12 -9.06 5.57 2.22
C ALA A 12 -8.98 4.63 3.42
N HIS A 13 -7.84 3.99 3.61
CA HIS A 13 -7.62 3.02 4.68
C HIS A 13 -6.26 3.27 5.35
N SER A 14 -6.20 2.93 6.64
CA SER A 14 -4.99 2.95 7.44
C SER A 14 -4.66 1.55 7.95
N VAL A 15 -3.38 1.35 8.24
CA VAL A 15 -2.87 0.20 8.98
C VAL A 15 -2.03 0.73 10.12
N GLU A 16 -2.46 0.45 11.35
CA GLU A 16 -1.78 0.88 12.55
C GLU A 16 -0.89 -0.22 13.13
N THR A 17 0.27 0.17 13.65
CA THR A 17 1.14 -0.70 14.46
C THR A 17 1.10 -0.21 15.91
N TRP A 18 0.70 -1.10 16.81
CA TRP A 18 0.55 -0.84 18.23
C TRP A 18 1.62 -1.58 19.03
N HIS A 19 2.21 -0.90 20.02
CA HIS A 19 3.13 -1.51 20.99
C HIS A 19 2.76 -0.99 22.38
N ASN A 20 2.48 -1.90 23.32
CA ASN A 20 2.07 -1.57 24.70
C ASN A 20 0.94 -0.51 24.75
N ASN A 21 -0.14 -0.74 23.99
CA ASN A 21 -1.28 0.18 23.84
C ASN A 21 -0.95 1.57 23.29
N THR A 22 0.27 1.78 22.79
CA THR A 22 0.68 3.04 22.17
C THR A 22 0.76 2.86 20.67
N LEU A 23 0.27 3.84 19.92
CA LEU A 23 0.41 3.89 18.47
C LEU A 23 1.89 4.11 18.13
N ALA A 24 2.57 3.05 17.71
CA ALA A 24 4.01 3.01 17.45
C ALA A 24 4.35 3.39 16.00
N GLY A 25 3.39 3.29 15.07
CA GLY A 25 3.58 3.64 13.67
C GLY A 25 2.37 3.25 12.83
N GLY A 26 2.47 3.47 11.53
CA GLY A 26 1.43 3.07 10.60
C GLY A 26 1.61 3.66 9.21
N LEU A 27 0.65 3.38 8.34
CA LEU A 27 0.55 3.94 7.00
C LEU A 27 -0.91 4.18 6.65
N TYR A 28 -1.16 5.06 5.68
CA TYR A 28 -2.47 5.22 5.09
C TYR A 28 -2.35 5.41 3.57
N GLY A 29 -3.47 5.15 2.89
CA GLY A 29 -3.54 5.24 1.44
C GLY A 29 -4.96 5.10 0.92
N VAL A 30 -5.09 5.16 -0.40
CA VAL A 30 -6.37 5.07 -1.11
C VAL A 30 -6.45 3.75 -1.85
N SER A 31 -7.60 3.10 -1.76
CA SER A 31 -7.94 1.91 -2.54
C SER A 31 -8.49 2.30 -3.91
N VAL A 32 -7.84 1.80 -4.97
CA VAL A 32 -8.31 1.95 -6.36
C VAL A 32 -8.33 0.57 -7.01
N GLY A 33 -9.53 0.00 -7.15
CA GLY A 33 -9.69 -1.37 -7.66
C GLY A 33 -8.99 -2.38 -6.75
N ASN A 34 -7.94 -3.05 -7.27
CA ASN A 34 -7.14 -4.01 -6.51
C ASN A 34 -5.77 -3.43 -6.09
N VAL A 35 -5.60 -2.11 -6.15
CA VAL A 35 -4.35 -1.42 -5.86
C VAL A 35 -4.51 -0.55 -4.62
N PHE A 36 -3.55 -0.64 -3.70
CA PHE A 36 -3.43 0.29 -2.60
C PHE A 36 -2.40 1.35 -2.96
N CYS A 37 -2.84 2.59 -3.14
CA CYS A 37 -1.98 3.74 -3.37
C CYS A 37 -1.52 4.29 -2.03
N GLY A 38 -0.30 3.95 -1.62
CA GLY A 38 0.28 4.40 -0.36
C GLY A 38 0.61 5.88 -0.43
N GLU A 39 0.09 6.66 0.53
CA GLU A 39 0.28 8.12 0.55
C GLU A 39 1.38 8.52 1.51
N SER A 40 1.36 7.95 2.72
CA SER A 40 2.39 8.22 3.71
C SER A 40 2.46 7.12 4.76
N MET A 41 3.60 7.08 5.43
CA MET A 41 3.83 6.24 6.59
C MET A 41 4.61 7.01 7.65
N PHE A 42 4.45 6.59 8.90
CA PHE A 42 5.20 7.15 10.02
C PHE A 42 5.64 6.05 10.98
N SER A 43 6.74 6.32 11.68
CA SER A 43 7.29 5.44 12.71
C SER A 43 7.65 6.28 13.93
N ARG A 44 7.07 5.95 15.08
CA ARG A 44 7.46 6.50 16.40
C ARG A 44 8.43 5.57 17.11
N GLU A 45 8.35 4.27 16.82
CA GLU A 45 9.33 3.27 17.22
C GLU A 45 10.06 2.68 16.01
N ALA A 46 11.21 2.05 16.23
CA ALA A 46 11.98 1.41 15.17
C ALA A 46 11.15 0.32 14.48
N ASN A 47 11.15 0.33 13.14
CA ASN A 47 10.49 -0.64 12.27
C ASN A 47 8.94 -0.69 12.34
N ALA A 48 8.27 0.18 13.09
CA ALA A 48 6.80 0.15 13.20
C ALA A 48 6.11 0.38 11.84
N SER A 49 6.56 1.35 11.05
CA SER A 49 6.02 1.58 9.70
C SER A 49 6.24 0.38 8.75
N LYS A 50 7.37 -0.32 8.89
CA LYS A 50 7.67 -1.53 8.11
C LYS A 50 6.74 -2.68 8.50
N MET A 51 6.43 -2.82 9.79
CA MET A 51 5.48 -3.83 10.26
C MET A 51 4.08 -3.59 9.67
N ALA A 52 3.62 -2.33 9.65
CA ALA A 52 2.37 -1.97 8.98
C ALA A 52 2.37 -2.34 7.49
N LEU A 53 3.47 -2.06 6.78
CA LEU A 53 3.61 -2.42 5.36
C LEU A 53 3.62 -3.94 5.15
N ILE A 54 4.36 -4.69 5.97
CA ILE A 54 4.40 -6.15 5.90
C ILE A 54 3.02 -6.74 6.18
N ALA A 55 2.30 -6.23 7.18
CA ALA A 55 0.95 -6.66 7.50
C ALA A 55 -0.01 -6.39 6.32
N LEU A 56 0.09 -5.22 5.69
CA LEU A 56 -0.69 -4.90 4.48
C LEU A 56 -0.40 -5.88 3.34
N CYS A 57 0.88 -6.13 3.03
CA CYS A 57 1.30 -7.11 2.02
C CYS A 57 0.74 -8.52 2.31
N ARG A 58 0.77 -8.94 3.57
CA ARG A 58 0.33 -10.28 4.01
C ARG A 58 -1.18 -10.42 4.08
N SER A 59 -1.93 -9.32 4.14
CA SER A 59 -3.40 -9.37 4.20
C SER A 59 -4.03 -10.00 2.95
N GLY A 60 -3.35 -9.94 1.80
CA GLY A 60 -3.90 -10.38 0.52
C GLY A 60 -5.02 -9.49 -0.03
N THR A 61 -5.35 -8.39 0.65
CA THR A 61 -6.43 -7.47 0.27
C THR A 61 -6.17 -6.80 -1.08
N TYR A 62 -4.89 -6.50 -1.38
CA TYR A 62 -4.48 -5.79 -2.57
C TYR A 62 -3.49 -6.61 -3.39
N ARG A 63 -3.58 -6.49 -4.72
CA ARG A 63 -2.66 -7.14 -5.66
C ARG A 63 -1.40 -6.35 -5.91
N LEU A 64 -1.45 -5.04 -5.67
CA LEU A 64 -0.34 -4.12 -5.84
C LEU A 64 -0.40 -3.06 -4.75
N ILE A 65 0.75 -2.73 -4.19
CA ILE A 65 0.94 -1.53 -3.37
C ILE A 65 1.76 -0.56 -4.23
N ASP A 66 1.16 0.58 -4.54
CA ASP A 66 1.84 1.66 -5.25
C ASP A 66 2.53 2.56 -4.23
N CYS A 67 3.86 2.61 -4.32
CA CYS A 67 4.71 3.41 -3.42
C CYS A 67 5.02 4.80 -3.99
N GLN A 68 4.33 5.22 -5.07
CA GLN A 68 4.47 6.49 -5.76
C GLN A 68 5.88 6.73 -6.32
N VAL A 69 6.74 7.39 -5.53
CA VAL A 69 8.09 7.77 -5.94
C VAL A 69 9.07 6.69 -5.50
N TYR A 70 9.91 6.26 -6.44
CA TYR A 70 11.00 5.34 -6.14
C TYR A 70 11.94 5.94 -5.06
N SER A 71 12.34 5.12 -4.11
CA SER A 71 13.47 5.40 -3.22
C SER A 71 14.26 4.12 -2.97
N ASP A 72 15.55 4.25 -2.68
CA ASP A 72 16.40 3.09 -2.37
C ASP A 72 15.91 2.34 -1.12
N HIS A 73 15.27 3.06 -0.20
CA HIS A 73 14.61 2.44 0.95
C HIS A 73 13.50 1.48 0.51
N LEU A 74 12.58 1.93 -0.36
CA LEU A 74 11.50 1.09 -0.87
C LEU A 74 12.03 -0.06 -1.73
N ALA A 75 13.07 0.18 -2.54
CA ALA A 75 13.73 -0.86 -3.33
C ALA A 75 14.31 -1.96 -2.44
N SER A 76 14.94 -1.59 -1.32
CA SER A 76 15.44 -2.54 -0.32
C SER A 76 14.34 -3.40 0.33
N LEU A 77 13.10 -2.90 0.32
CA LEU A 77 11.91 -3.61 0.79
C LEU A 77 11.24 -4.46 -0.30
N GLY A 78 11.82 -4.52 -1.51
CA GLY A 78 11.31 -5.30 -2.65
C GLY A 78 10.45 -4.52 -3.64
N ALA A 79 10.38 -3.19 -3.53
CA ALA A 79 9.70 -2.38 -4.54
C ALA A 79 10.43 -2.46 -5.88
N ARG A 80 9.65 -2.47 -6.97
CA ARG A 80 10.16 -2.52 -8.34
C ARG A 80 9.40 -1.54 -9.22
N MET A 81 10.10 -0.99 -10.20
CA MET A 81 9.47 -0.20 -11.25
C MET A 81 8.71 -1.11 -12.21
N ILE A 82 7.54 -0.67 -12.66
CA ILE A 82 6.76 -1.30 -13.73
C ILE A 82 6.41 -0.27 -14.80
N PRO A 83 6.24 -0.67 -16.07
CA PRO A 83 5.78 0.22 -17.12
C PRO A 83 4.42 0.84 -16.80
N ARG A 84 4.23 2.11 -17.17
CA ARG A 84 2.98 2.87 -16.93
C ARG A 84 1.74 2.16 -17.48
N ASP A 85 1.84 1.52 -18.63
CA ASP A 85 0.72 0.80 -19.25
C ASP A 85 0.36 -0.49 -18.51
N GLN A 86 1.37 -1.16 -17.93
CA GLN A 86 1.13 -2.28 -17.01
C GLN A 86 0.41 -1.79 -15.75
N TYR A 87 0.86 -0.68 -15.16
CA TYR A 87 0.23 -0.09 -13.98
C TYR A 87 -1.24 0.30 -14.25
N LYS A 88 -1.52 1.00 -15.35
CA LYS A 88 -2.89 1.35 -15.77
C LYS A 88 -3.79 0.12 -15.92
N THR A 89 -3.25 -0.99 -16.40
CA THR A 89 -3.99 -2.26 -16.52
C THR A 89 -4.33 -2.85 -15.15
N LEU A 90 -3.45 -2.70 -14.16
CA LEU A 90 -3.68 -3.18 -12.79
C LEU A 90 -4.69 -2.33 -12.01
N LEU A 91 -4.83 -1.05 -12.35
CA LEU A 91 -5.82 -0.14 -11.77
C LEU A 91 -7.26 -0.43 -12.22
N ASP A 92 -7.44 -1.08 -13.38
CA ASP A 92 -8.77 -1.34 -13.93
C ASP A 92 -9.41 -2.55 -13.22
N PRO A 93 -10.46 -2.35 -12.39
CA PRO A 93 -11.09 -3.43 -11.65
C PRO A 93 -11.77 -4.48 -12.55
N LYS A 94 -12.02 -4.14 -13.84
CA LYS A 94 -12.64 -5.04 -14.82
C LYS A 94 -11.62 -5.84 -15.63
N LYS A 95 -10.34 -5.46 -15.62
CA LYS A 95 -9.28 -6.18 -16.36
C LYS A 95 -8.58 -7.18 -15.45
N LYS A 96 -8.73 -8.46 -15.76
CA LYS A 96 -7.77 -9.46 -15.27
C LYS A 96 -6.41 -9.15 -15.91
N PRO A 97 -5.30 -9.11 -15.15
CA PRO A 97 -4.00 -8.90 -15.75
C PRO A 97 -3.70 -10.06 -16.69
N SER A 98 -3.47 -9.74 -17.97
CA SER A 98 -2.91 -10.64 -18.95
C SER A 98 -1.44 -10.88 -18.60
N GLY A 99 -1.17 -11.94 -17.84
CA GLY A 99 0.20 -12.34 -17.48
C GLY A 99 0.39 -12.62 -16.00
N ALA A 100 -0.21 -13.71 -15.51
CA ALA A 100 0.43 -14.44 -14.43
C ALA A 100 1.59 -15.25 -15.03
N PRO A 101 2.81 -15.23 -14.47
CA PRO A 101 3.78 -16.26 -14.80
C PRO A 101 3.16 -17.60 -14.44
N LYS A 102 3.19 -18.56 -15.36
CA LYS A 102 2.97 -19.96 -15.01
C LYS A 102 4.16 -20.39 -14.17
N GLY A 103 3.94 -20.63 -12.88
CA GLY A 103 4.90 -21.16 -11.93
C GLY A 103 4.14 -21.79 -10.77
#